data_AF-A0A925GH72-F1
#
_entry.id   AF-A0A925GH72-F1
#
_cell.length_a   1.000
_cell.length_b   1.000
_cell.length_c   1.000
_cell.angle_alpha   90.00
_cell.angle_beta   90.00
_cell.angle_gamma   90.00
#
_symmetry.space_group_name_H-M   'P 1'
#
loop_
_entity.id
_entity.type
_entity.pdbx_description
1 polymer ?
#
loop_
_entity_poly.entity_id
_entity_poly.type
_entity_poly.pdbx_seq_one_letter_code
_entity_poly.pdbx_strand_id
1 'polypeptide(L)' 'MKTTELLSDYELERGKPLPNTLAKRSDAPLLCVEIQSFSQSPEEMIEKVARYFAFGVKYCWVVVPSLQAVLVYDQPSHY' A
#
# COMPACT_ATOMS: atom_id res chain seq x y z
N MET A 1 -20.16 11.89 -22.46
CA MET A 1 -20.03 10.42 -22.41
C MET A 1 -19.87 10.03 -20.95
N LYS A 2 -20.72 9.14 -20.41
CA LYS A 2 -20.52 8.56 -19.08
C LYS A 2 -19.64 7.33 -19.26
N THR A 3 -18.42 7.36 -18.71
CA THR A 3 -17.55 6.19 -18.64
C THR A 3 -18.20 5.21 -17.67
N THR A 4 -18.61 4.05 -18.17
CA THR A 4 -19.02 2.92 -17.32
C THR A 4 -17.76 2.36 -16.67
N GLU A 5 -17.57 2.59 -15.37
CA GLU A 5 -16.46 1.99 -14.63
C GLU A 5 -16.69 0.48 -14.54
N LEU A 6 -15.80 -0.29 -15.15
CA LEU A 6 -15.79 -1.75 -15.03
C LEU A 6 -15.36 -2.09 -13.60
N LEU A 7 -16.26 -2.70 -12.82
CA LEU A 7 -15.95 -3.20 -11.48
C LEU A 7 -14.96 -4.37 -11.59
N SER A 8 -14.00 -4.44 -10.67
CA SER A 8 -13.09 -5.59 -10.54
C SER A 8 -13.81 -6.83 -10.02
N ASP A 9 -13.27 -8.02 -10.27
CA ASP A 9 -13.81 -9.31 -9.79
C ASP A 9 -14.01 -9.32 -8.27
N TYR A 10 -13.12 -8.66 -7.53
CA TYR A 10 -13.21 -8.49 -6.08
C TYR A 10 -14.43 -7.66 -5.65
N GLU A 11 -14.75 -6.59 -6.37
CA GLU A 11 -15.90 -5.74 -6.07
C GLU A 11 -17.22 -6.45 -6.35
N LEU A 12 -17.25 -7.29 -7.39
CA LEU A 12 -18.38 -8.13 -7.74
C LEU A 12 -18.63 -9.17 -6.64
N GLU A 13 -17.58 -9.87 -6.18
CA GLU A 13 -17.69 -10.86 -5.09
C GLU A 13 -18.19 -10.24 -3.78
N ARG A 14 -17.69 -9.05 -3.44
CA ARG A 14 -18.04 -8.35 -2.19
C ARG A 14 -19.45 -7.74 -2.21
N GLY A 15 -20.07 -7.59 -3.37
CA GLY A 15 -21.38 -6.94 -3.55
C GLY A 15 -21.42 -5.46 -3.16
N LYS A 16 -20.25 -4.82 -2.99
CA LYS A 16 -20.10 -3.40 -2.67
C LYS A 16 -18.87 -2.86 -3.41
N PRO A 17 -18.98 -1.73 -4.11
CA PRO A 17 -17.82 -1.13 -4.77
C PRO A 17 -16.70 -0.90 -3.75
N LEU A 18 -15.46 -1.00 -4.20
CA LEU A 18 -14.33 -0.58 -3.41
C LEU A 18 -14.52 0.90 -3.11
N PRO A 19 -14.26 1.35 -1.89
CA PRO A 19 -14.20 2.77 -1.63
C PRO A 19 -12.96 3.33 -2.33
N ASN A 20 -13.08 3.63 -3.62
CA ASN A 20 -12.11 4.41 -4.38
C ASN A 20 -12.33 5.92 -4.14
N THR A 21 -12.53 6.27 -2.87
CA THR A 21 -12.74 7.65 -2.45
C THR A 21 -11.41 8.25 -2.05
N LEU A 22 -11.21 9.53 -2.37
CA LEU A 22 -10.03 10.27 -1.93
C LEU A 22 -9.84 10.15 -0.41
N ALA A 23 -8.57 10.14 0.01
CA ALA A 23 -8.22 10.16 1.42
C ALA A 23 -8.92 11.35 2.11
N LYS A 24 -9.59 11.08 3.24
CA LYS A 24 -10.26 12.13 4.03
C LYS A 24 -9.27 13.04 4.76
N ARG A 25 -8.01 12.63 4.85
CA ARG A 25 -6.90 13.35 5.46
C ARG A 25 -5.89 13.72 4.39
N SER A 26 -5.35 14.94 4.49
CA SER A 26 -4.30 15.45 3.60
C SER A 26 -2.89 15.28 4.17
N ASP A 27 -2.78 15.04 5.48
CA ASP A 27 -1.51 14.78 6.14
C ASP A 27 -1.11 13.31 6.04
N ALA A 28 0.19 13.05 6.12
CA ALA A 28 0.72 11.70 6.09
C ALA A 28 0.27 10.89 7.32
N PRO A 29 -0.12 9.62 7.15
CA PRO A 29 -0.41 8.76 8.28
C PRO A 29 0.86 8.51 9.11
N LEU A 30 0.68 8.21 10.40
CA LEU A 30 1.78 7.82 11.28
C LEU A 30 2.47 6.53 10.79
N LEU A 31 1.65 5.57 10.34
CA LEU A 31 2.07 4.24 9.90
C LEU A 31 1.47 3.91 8.53
N CYS A 32 2.29 3.34 7.65
CA CYS A 32 1.85 2.66 6.44
C CYS A 32 2.14 1.16 6.55
N VAL A 33 1.21 0.30 6.14
CA VAL A 33 1.43 -1.15 6.03
C VAL A 33 1.30 -1.53 4.57
N GLU A 34 2.40 -1.99 4.00
CA GLU A 34 2.49 -2.42 2.62
C GLU A 34 2.63 -3.95 2.58
N ILE A 35 1.79 -4.61 1.80
CA ILE A 35 1.81 -6.07 1.66
C ILE A 35 2.35 -6.39 0.27
N GLN A 36 3.49 -7.08 0.20
CA GLN A 36 4.08 -7.49 -1.06
C GLN A 36 3.15 -8.47 -1.78
N SER A 37 2.74 -8.11 -2.99
CA SER A 37 2.07 -9.05 -3.88
C SER A 37 3.09 -9.99 -4.53
N PHE A 38 2.64 -11.15 -4.99
CA PHE A 38 3.53 -12.14 -5.62
C PHE A 38 4.30 -11.60 -6.84
N SER A 39 3.73 -10.64 -7.57
CA SER A 39 4.33 -10.06 -8.78
C SER A 39 5.34 -8.93 -8.50
N GLN A 40 5.44 -8.46 -7.25
CA GLN A 40 6.28 -7.32 -6.90
C GLN A 40 7.69 -7.76 -6.52
N SER A 41 8.69 -7.07 -7.06
CA SER A 41 10.10 -7.28 -6.70
C SER A 41 10.42 -6.63 -5.34
N PRO A 42 11.46 -7.10 -4.64
CA PRO A 42 11.94 -6.45 -3.41
C PRO A 42 12.31 -4.97 -3.62
N GLU A 43 12.90 -4.64 -4.77
CA GLU A 43 13.29 -3.27 -5.13
C GLU A 43 12.08 -2.34 -5.24
N GLU A 44 10.97 -2.81 -5.85
CA GLU A 44 9.72 -2.06 -5.90
C GLU A 44 9.18 -1.75 -4.49
N MET A 45 9.36 -2.68 -3.54
CA MET A 45 8.95 -2.47 -2.15
C MET A 45 9.82 -1.41 -1.48
N ILE A 46 11.14 -1.45 -1.69
CA ILE A 46 12.07 -0.45 -1.16
C ILE A 46 11.76 0.95 -1.71
N GLU A 47 11.46 1.06 -3.00
CA GLU A 47 11.09 2.34 -3.62
C GLU A 47 9.77 2.91 -3.07
N LYS A 48 8.79 2.06 -2.76
CA LYS A 48 7.55 2.50 -2.12
C LYS A 48 7.81 3.00 -0.71
N VAL A 49 8.59 2.27 0.09
CA VAL A 49 9.00 2.71 1.43
C VAL A 49 9.64 4.10 1.36
N ALA A 50 10.61 4.30 0.45
CA ALA A 50 11.25 5.60 0.25
C ALA A 50 10.24 6.71 -0.09
N ARG A 51 9.27 6.44 -0.97
CA ARG A 51 8.20 7.39 -1.31
C ARG A 51 7.28 7.70 -0.13
N TYR A 52 6.94 6.73 0.71
CA TYR A 52 6.11 6.96 1.90
C TYR A 52 6.81 7.84 2.94
N PHE A 53 8.09 7.60 3.19
CA PHE A 53 8.88 8.47 4.08
C PHE A 53 9.04 9.88 3.49
N ALA A 54 9.26 10.02 2.18
CA ALA A 54 9.30 11.32 1.51
C ALA A 54 7.95 12.07 1.62
N PHE A 55 6.83 11.36 1.65
CA PHE A 55 5.50 11.95 1.89
C PHE A 55 5.28 12.35 3.37
N GLY A 56 6.09 11.85 4.30
CA GLY A 56 6.06 12.24 5.72
C GLY A 56 5.61 11.14 6.69
N VAL A 57 5.41 9.90 6.22
CA VAL A 57 5.12 8.73 7.07
C VAL A 57 6.27 8.50 8.06
N LYS A 58 5.96 8.07 9.28
CA LYS A 58 6.96 7.85 10.35
C LYS A 58 7.41 6.40 10.47
N TYR A 59 6.52 5.47 10.18
CA TYR A 59 6.80 4.04 10.20
C TYR A 59 6.21 3.37 8.96
N CYS A 60 6.92 2.40 8.39
CA CYS A 60 6.38 1.57 7.32
C CYS A 60 6.65 0.10 7.62
N TRP A 61 5.61 -0.72 7.56
CA TRP A 61 5.75 -2.17 7.68
C TRP A 61 5.63 -2.79 6.29
N VAL A 62 6.64 -3.56 5.90
CA VAL A 62 6.57 -4.36 4.68
C VAL A 62 6.31 -5.80 5.09
N VAL A 63 5.11 -6.28 4.79
CA VAL A 63 4.73 -7.68 4.98
C VAL A 63 5.17 -8.46 3.74
N VAL A 64 5.95 -9.52 3.95
CA VAL A 64 6.44 -10.42 2.91
C VAL A 64 5.84 -11.82 3.12
N PRO A 65 4.69 -12.13 2.49
CA PRO A 65 3.97 -13.37 2.77
C PRO A 65 4.78 -14.63 2.46
N SER A 66 5.57 -14.63 1.38
CA SER A 66 6.38 -15.77 0.94
C SER A 66 7.47 -16.14 1.95
N LEU A 67 7.96 -15.17 2.73
CA LEU A 67 8.95 -15.36 3.78
C LEU A 67 8.33 -15.46 5.18
N GLN A 68 7.00 -15.31 5.28
CA GLN A 68 6.28 -15.21 6.56
C GLN A 68 6.90 -14.16 7.51
N ALA A 69 7.35 -13.04 6.95
CA ALA A 69 8.11 -12.02 7.65
C ALA A 69 7.46 -10.64 7.56
N VAL A 70 7.77 -9.79 8.53
CA VAL A 70 7.43 -8.36 8.54
C VAL A 70 8.70 -7.57 8.79
N LEU A 71 9.03 -6.66 7.87
CA LEU A 71 10.16 -5.74 8.00
C LEU A 71 9.62 -4.41 8.56
N VAL A 72 10.20 -3.91 9.65
CA VAL A 72 9.69 -2.73 10.38
C VAL A 72 10.62 -1.54 10.18
N TYR A 73 10.26 -0.66 9.25
CA TYR A 73 11.04 0.53 8.94
C TYR A 73 10.68 1.70 9.84
N ASP A 74 11.70 2.32 10.44
CA ASP A 74 11.65 3.62 11.13
C ASP A 74 12.38 4.74 10.34
N GLN A 75 13.12 4.36 9.29
CA GLN A 75 13.73 5.25 8.30
C GLN A 75 13.85 4.49 6.95
N PRO A 76 14.03 5.18 5.80
CA PRO A 76 13.97 4.55 4.47
C PRO A 76 14.93 3.38 4.22
N SER A 77 16.02 3.29 4.98
CA SER A 77 17.11 2.33 4.77
C SER A 77 17.44 1.46 5.99
N HIS A 78 16.50 1.31 6.94
CA HIS A 78 16.70 0.50 8.16
C HIS A 78 15.40 -0.20 8.55
N TYR A 79 15.50 -1.48 8.90
CA TYR A 79 14.40 -2.36 9.32
C TYR A 79 14.91 -3.56 10.11
#